data_AF-A0A9W5YLN1-F1
#
_entry.id   AF-A0A9W5YLN1-F1
#
_cell.length_a   1.000
_cell.length_b   1.000
_cell.length_c   1.000
_cell.angle_alpha   90.00
_cell.angle_beta   90.00
_cell.angle_gamma   90.00
#
_symmetry.space_group_name_H-M   'P 1'
#
loop_
_entity.id
_entity.type
_entity.pdbx_description
1 polymer ?
#
loop_
_entity_poly.entity_id
_entity_poly.type
_entity_poly.pdbx_seq_one_letter_code
_entity_poly.pdbx_strand_id
1 'polypeptide(L)'
;MAATFKAADYDYSHECASYKHLSDLQGSVIPRFFGSYTFTTQIDGHSRLVRLILIERVNGLPMSQLDPKAFSTEERQNILKQIIEGESALYANDVSHEDLCPRNILVERSGPGRVRAVIIDLGKSVIGRSRNPLDSAEENRWFPGVPISPLLRWNIYYGYPDDFEDWVDWSWQEWLESQYKETEPAITDEQRQRWPVHDWMMEITSRF
;
A
#
# COMPACT_ATOMS: atom_id res chain seq x y z
N MET A 1 -16.94 10.64 -23.47
CA MET A 1 -17.94 9.93 -22.65
C MET A 1 -17.69 8.42 -22.55
N ALA A 2 -17.48 7.66 -23.63
CA ALA A 2 -17.27 6.20 -23.54
C ALA A 2 -16.01 5.76 -22.74
N ALA A 3 -14.92 6.53 -22.82
CA ALA A 3 -13.67 6.23 -22.10
C ALA A 3 -13.81 6.32 -20.57
N THR A 4 -14.63 7.24 -20.07
CA THR A 4 -14.83 7.47 -18.63
C THR A 4 -15.58 6.31 -17.97
N PHE A 5 -16.56 5.72 -18.68
CA PHE A 5 -17.28 4.53 -18.19
C PHE A 5 -16.38 3.29 -18.16
N LYS A 6 -15.50 3.12 -19.15
CA LYS A 6 -14.56 1.99 -19.17
C LYS A 6 -13.56 2.05 -18.01
N ALA A 7 -13.07 3.24 -17.67
CA ALA A 7 -12.18 3.44 -16.53
C ALA A 7 -12.89 3.17 -15.20
N ALA A 8 -14.10 3.69 -15.00
CA ALA A 8 -14.87 3.44 -13.78
C ALA A 8 -15.22 1.95 -13.60
N ASP A 9 -15.55 1.25 -14.69
CA ASP A 9 -15.81 -0.18 -14.67
C ASP A 9 -14.55 -1.01 -14.37
N TYR A 10 -13.41 -0.56 -14.90
CA TYR A 10 -12.10 -1.16 -14.63
C TYR A 10 -11.77 -1.02 -13.14
N ASP A 11 -11.85 0.19 -12.58
CA ASP A 11 -11.51 0.49 -11.20
C ASP A 11 -12.42 -0.29 -10.23
N TYR A 12 -13.74 -0.27 -10.47
CA TYR A 12 -14.71 -1.04 -9.69
C TYR A 12 -14.39 -2.54 -9.66
N SER A 13 -14.02 -3.12 -10.81
CA SER A 13 -13.77 -4.56 -10.92
C SER A 13 -12.49 -4.97 -10.20
N HIS A 14 -11.43 -4.17 -10.30
CA HIS A 14 -10.17 -4.41 -9.61
C HIS A 14 -10.32 -4.24 -8.10
N GLU A 15 -10.97 -3.17 -7.65
CA GLU A 15 -11.21 -2.95 -6.23
C GLU A 15 -12.00 -4.11 -5.60
N CYS A 16 -13.08 -4.55 -6.24
CA CYS A 16 -13.85 -5.71 -5.78
C CYS A 16 -13.03 -7.00 -5.74
N ALA A 17 -12.17 -7.22 -6.73
CA ALA A 17 -11.34 -8.41 -6.80
C ALA A 17 -10.27 -8.39 -5.70
N SER A 18 -9.61 -7.26 -5.49
CA SER A 18 -8.57 -7.09 -4.48
C SER A 18 -9.11 -7.22 -3.07
N TYR A 19 -10.29 -6.65 -2.76
CA TYR A 19 -10.92 -6.89 -1.46
C TYR A 19 -11.20 -8.37 -1.21
N LYS A 20 -11.70 -9.10 -2.21
CA LYS A 20 -11.96 -10.55 -2.07
C LYS A 20 -10.67 -11.35 -1.90
N HIS A 21 -9.63 -10.98 -2.62
CA HIS A 21 -8.32 -11.64 -2.58
C HIS A 21 -7.60 -11.40 -1.25
N LEU A 22 -7.75 -10.21 -0.67
CA LEU A 22 -7.11 -9.78 0.57
C LEU A 22 -7.99 -10.00 1.81
N SER A 23 -8.81 -11.06 1.84
CA SER A 23 -9.77 -11.32 2.93
C SER A 23 -9.13 -11.30 4.32
N ASP A 24 -7.90 -11.78 4.42
CA ASP A 24 -7.19 -11.95 5.70
C ASP A 24 -6.65 -10.62 6.25
N LEU A 25 -6.58 -9.59 5.41
CA LEU A 25 -6.11 -8.25 5.78
C LEU A 25 -7.25 -7.29 6.15
N GLN A 26 -8.50 -7.76 6.02
CA GLN A 26 -9.69 -6.96 6.26
C GLN A 26 -9.95 -6.69 7.74
N GLY A 27 -10.27 -5.44 8.06
CA GLY A 27 -10.52 -4.97 9.43
C GLY A 27 -9.23 -4.65 10.20
N SER A 28 -8.06 -4.87 9.61
CA SER A 28 -6.76 -4.46 10.15
C SER A 28 -6.10 -3.46 9.21
N VAL A 29 -5.51 -3.94 8.11
CA VAL A 29 -4.74 -3.17 7.11
C VAL A 29 -5.66 -2.44 6.13
N ILE A 30 -6.69 -3.13 5.64
CA ILE A 30 -7.72 -2.58 4.74
C ILE A 30 -9.11 -2.68 5.41
N PRO A 31 -10.11 -1.91 4.98
CA PRO A 31 -11.47 -2.01 5.51
C PRO A 31 -12.09 -3.40 5.28
N ARG A 32 -13.01 -3.83 6.14
CA ARG A 32 -13.85 -5.00 5.83
C ARG A 32 -14.71 -4.74 4.61
N PHE A 33 -14.75 -5.70 3.69
CA PHE A 33 -15.57 -5.67 2.49
C PHE A 33 -16.87 -6.43 2.73
N PHE A 34 -17.99 -5.70 2.67
CA PHE A 34 -19.32 -6.28 2.87
C PHE A 34 -19.96 -6.76 1.57
N GLY A 35 -19.45 -6.30 0.43
CA GLY A 35 -19.85 -6.78 -0.88
C GLY A 35 -19.92 -5.66 -1.92
N SER A 36 -20.23 -6.08 -3.14
CA SER A 36 -20.52 -5.17 -4.23
C SER A 36 -21.93 -5.40 -4.76
N TYR A 37 -22.60 -4.30 -5.08
CA TYR A 37 -24.02 -4.27 -5.37
C TYR A 37 -24.27 -3.48 -6.65
N THR A 38 -25.32 -3.86 -7.36
CA THR A 38 -25.86 -3.06 -8.45
C THR A 38 -27.30 -2.75 -8.12
N PHE A 39 -27.65 -1.48 -8.08
CA PHE A 39 -29.03 -1.04 -7.88
C PHE A 39 -29.45 -0.07 -8.97
N THR A 40 -30.76 0.06 -9.12
CA THR A 40 -31.37 1.01 -10.04
C THR A 40 -31.88 2.21 -9.26
N THR A 41 -31.53 3.42 -9.69
CA THR A 41 -32.01 4.66 -9.07
C THR A 41 -32.45 5.67 -10.13
N GLN A 42 -33.28 6.64 -9.74
CA GLN A 42 -33.71 7.73 -10.60
C GLN A 42 -32.74 8.91 -10.46
N ILE A 43 -32.10 9.29 -11.56
CA ILE A 43 -31.23 10.47 -11.66
C ILE A 43 -31.75 11.32 -12.81
N ASP A 44 -32.15 12.56 -12.51
CA ASP A 44 -32.72 13.51 -13.48
C ASP A 44 -33.92 12.96 -14.26
N GLY A 45 -34.80 12.20 -13.59
CA GLY A 45 -35.99 11.59 -14.21
C GLY A 45 -35.69 10.37 -15.09
N HIS A 46 -34.44 9.90 -15.13
CA HIS A 46 -34.04 8.70 -15.84
C HIS A 46 -33.60 7.60 -14.88
N SER A 47 -34.03 6.37 -15.19
CA SER A 47 -33.56 5.18 -14.52
C SER A 47 -32.10 4.91 -14.89
N ARG A 48 -31.22 4.78 -13.89
CA ARG A 48 -29.81 4.45 -14.06
C ARG A 48 -29.38 3.29 -13.17
N LEU A 49 -28.58 2.40 -13.73
CA LEU A 49 -27.87 1.37 -12.98
C LEU A 49 -26.62 2.00 -12.35
N VAL A 50 -26.44 1.77 -11.05
CA VAL A 50 -25.30 2.25 -10.27
C VAL A 50 -24.66 1.07 -9.57
N ARG A 51 -23.33 0.97 -9.71
CA ARG A 51 -22.50 0.00 -9.00
C ARG A 51 -21.99 0.62 -7.71
N LEU A 52 -21.99 -0.15 -6.63
CA LEU A 52 -21.60 0.27 -5.30
C LEU A 52 -20.70 -0.80 -4.68
N ILE A 53 -19.68 -0.34 -3.97
CA ILE A 53 -18.85 -1.16 -3.08
C ILE A 53 -19.21 -0.74 -1.66
N LEU A 54 -19.57 -1.71 -0.82
CA LEU A 54 -19.87 -1.49 0.58
C LEU A 54 -18.72 -2.01 1.44
N ILE A 55 -18.11 -1.12 2.22
CA ILE A 55 -16.97 -1.40 3.09
C ILE A 55 -17.18 -0.85 4.50
N GLU A 56 -16.34 -1.28 5.43
CA GLU A 56 -16.27 -0.77 6.80
C GLU A 56 -16.07 0.75 6.82
N ARG A 57 -16.85 1.41 7.66
CA ARG A 57 -16.63 2.81 7.99
C ARG A 57 -15.47 2.92 8.98
N VAL A 58 -14.33 3.37 8.48
CA VAL A 58 -13.18 3.76 9.31
C VAL A 58 -13.43 5.17 9.84
N ASN A 59 -13.28 5.40 11.16
CA ASN A 59 -13.50 6.74 11.75
C ASN A 59 -12.20 7.57 11.72
N GLY A 60 -11.59 7.64 10.55
CA GLY A 60 -10.36 8.40 10.28
C GLY A 60 -10.55 9.43 9.19
N LEU A 61 -9.58 10.33 9.07
CA LEU A 61 -9.47 11.26 7.94
C LEU A 61 -8.36 10.78 6.99
N PRO A 62 -8.47 11.08 5.68
CA PRO A 62 -7.35 10.91 4.77
C PRO A 62 -6.12 11.62 5.30
N MET A 63 -4.95 10.98 5.21
CA MET A 63 -3.67 11.53 5.63
C MET A 63 -3.37 12.85 4.92
N SER A 64 -3.82 13.02 3.67
CA SER A 64 -3.72 14.30 2.92
C SER A 64 -4.55 15.46 3.49
N GLN A 65 -5.49 15.20 4.40
CA GLN A 65 -6.32 16.23 5.06
C GLN A 65 -5.87 16.52 6.50
N LEU A 66 -4.82 15.86 6.97
CA LEU A 66 -4.30 16.02 8.32
C LEU A 66 -3.07 16.93 8.29
N ASP A 67 -2.90 17.74 9.34
CA ASP A 67 -1.67 18.48 9.56
C ASP A 67 -0.64 17.56 10.26
N PRO A 68 0.49 17.19 9.61
CA PRO A 68 1.50 16.34 10.22
C PRO A 68 2.05 16.92 11.52
N LYS A 69 2.04 18.25 11.69
CA LYS A 69 2.53 18.93 12.91
C LYS A 69 1.62 18.71 14.12
N ALA A 70 0.40 18.22 13.93
CA ALA A 70 -0.50 17.81 15.01
C ALA A 70 -0.17 16.43 15.61
N PHE A 71 0.86 15.76 15.08
CA PHE A 71 1.34 14.45 15.51
C PHE A 71 2.77 14.54 16.02
N SER A 72 3.08 13.80 17.09
CA SER A 72 4.48 13.67 17.51
C SER A 72 5.28 12.91 16.45
N THR A 73 6.61 13.07 16.45
CA THR A 73 7.50 12.30 15.57
C THR A 73 7.29 10.78 15.75
N GLU A 74 7.09 10.32 16.99
CA GLU A 74 6.84 8.91 17.30
C GLU A 74 5.50 8.42 16.70
N GLU A 75 4.45 9.26 16.75
CA GLU A 75 3.17 8.93 16.12
C GLU A 75 3.27 8.86 14.60
N ARG A 76 3.99 9.81 13.97
CA ARG A 76 4.23 9.80 12.52
C ARG A 76 5.05 8.59 12.10
N GLN A 77 6.11 8.25 12.83
CA GLN A 77 6.88 7.02 12.61
C GLN A 77 6.01 5.76 12.74
N ASN A 78 5.14 5.70 13.76
CA ASN A 78 4.23 4.57 13.93
C ASN A 78 3.19 4.46 12.80
N ILE A 79 2.69 5.59 12.27
CA ILE A 79 1.80 5.62 11.11
C ILE A 79 2.54 5.07 9.88
N LEU A 80 3.74 5.58 9.59
CA LEU A 80 4.54 5.14 8.44
C LEU A 80 4.93 3.67 8.54
N LYS A 81 5.26 3.18 9.74
CA LYS A 81 5.50 1.76 10.00
C LYS A 81 4.28 0.90 9.63
N GLN A 82 3.07 1.31 10.04
CA GLN A 82 1.84 0.60 9.68
C GLN A 82 1.57 0.63 8.16
N ILE A 83 1.90 1.73 7.47
CA ILE A 83 1.75 1.83 6.01
C ILE A 83 2.71 0.86 5.31
N ILE A 84 3.99 0.84 5.71
CA ILE A 84 5.01 -0.07 5.17
C ILE A 84 4.62 -1.53 5.40
N GLU A 85 4.21 -1.88 6.61
CA GLU A 85 3.78 -3.23 6.96
C GLU A 85 2.50 -3.63 6.20
N GLY A 86 1.56 -2.70 6.07
CA GLY A 86 0.32 -2.89 5.33
C GLY A 86 0.55 -3.14 3.84
N GLU A 87 1.33 -2.27 3.19
CA GLU A 87 1.70 -2.41 1.78
C GLU A 87 2.53 -3.69 1.55
N SER A 88 3.46 -4.00 2.44
CA SER A 88 4.25 -5.24 2.37
C SER A 88 3.35 -6.48 2.49
N ALA A 89 2.29 -6.42 3.31
CA ALA A 89 1.30 -7.49 3.43
C ALA A 89 0.42 -7.64 2.18
N LEU A 90 0.01 -6.52 1.55
CA LEU A 90 -0.65 -6.54 0.24
C LEU A 90 0.26 -7.23 -0.79
N TYR A 91 1.51 -6.80 -0.89
CA TYR A 91 2.47 -7.33 -1.85
C TYR A 91 2.79 -8.80 -1.58
N ALA A 92 2.91 -9.22 -0.32
CA ALA A 92 3.11 -10.63 0.05
C ALA A 92 1.93 -11.53 -0.39
N ASN A 93 0.72 -10.98 -0.51
CA ASN A 93 -0.46 -11.63 -1.08
C ASN A 93 -0.61 -11.37 -2.59
N ASP A 94 0.47 -10.98 -3.26
CA ASP A 94 0.51 -10.72 -4.70
C ASP A 94 -0.50 -9.65 -5.12
N VAL A 95 -0.55 -8.54 -4.38
CA VAL A 95 -1.31 -7.35 -4.76
C VAL A 95 -0.40 -6.12 -4.71
N SER A 96 -0.25 -5.44 -5.84
CA SER A 96 0.32 -4.09 -5.89
C SER A 96 -0.80 -3.05 -5.83
N HIS A 97 -0.65 -2.01 -4.99
CA HIS A 97 -1.68 -0.97 -4.87
C HIS A 97 -1.70 -0.01 -6.08
N GLU A 98 -0.54 0.27 -6.69
CA GLU A 98 -0.32 1.19 -7.83
C GLU A 98 -0.75 2.67 -7.65
N ASP A 99 -1.34 3.02 -6.50
CA ASP A 99 -1.75 4.41 -6.17
C ASP A 99 -1.65 4.68 -4.67
N LEU A 100 -0.62 4.14 -4.02
CA LEU A 100 -0.42 4.31 -2.59
C LEU A 100 0.12 5.71 -2.30
N CYS A 101 -0.73 6.58 -1.78
CA CYS A 101 -0.38 7.96 -1.46
C CYS A 101 -1.24 8.49 -0.30
N PRO A 102 -0.94 9.65 0.31
CA PRO A 102 -1.64 10.13 1.51
C PRO A 102 -3.17 10.28 1.38
N ARG A 103 -3.72 10.47 0.16
CA ARG A 103 -5.18 10.50 -0.02
C ARG A 103 -5.85 9.13 0.18
N ASN A 104 -5.09 8.05 0.00
CA ASN A 104 -5.55 6.66 0.04
C ASN A 104 -5.17 5.97 1.35
N ILE A 105 -4.75 6.75 2.36
CA ILE A 105 -4.51 6.28 3.73
C ILE A 105 -5.46 7.02 4.67
N LEU A 106 -6.33 6.30 5.37
CA LEU A 106 -7.11 6.86 6.48
C LEU A 106 -6.34 6.71 7.79
N VAL A 107 -6.22 7.79 8.54
CA VAL A 107 -5.63 7.78 9.89
C VAL A 107 -6.74 7.97 10.92
N GLU A 108 -6.98 6.93 11.71
CA GLU A 108 -7.90 6.93 12.85
C GLU A 108 -7.13 7.16 14.14
N ARG A 109 -7.58 8.11 14.97
CA ARG A 109 -6.99 8.41 16.28
C ARG A 109 -8.04 8.13 17.36
N SER A 110 -7.82 7.08 18.14
CA SER A 110 -8.74 6.65 19.21
C SER A 110 -8.28 7.08 20.61
N GLY A 111 -7.14 7.77 20.71
CA GLY A 111 -6.58 8.30 21.94
C GLY A 111 -5.09 8.59 21.81
N PRO A 112 -4.43 9.07 22.89
CA PRO A 112 -2.99 9.29 22.90
C PRO A 112 -2.21 8.02 22.53
N GLY A 113 -1.32 8.12 21.53
CA GLY A 113 -0.51 7.00 21.05
C GLY A 113 -1.30 5.87 20.34
N ARG A 114 -2.61 5.99 20.19
CA ARG A 114 -3.46 5.00 19.51
C ARG A 114 -3.89 5.53 18.16
N VAL A 115 -2.96 5.44 17.21
CA VAL A 115 -3.15 5.79 15.80
C VAL A 115 -3.19 4.51 14.97
N ARG A 116 -4.16 4.43 14.06
CA ARG A 116 -4.31 3.34 13.12
C ARG A 116 -4.29 3.90 11.69
N ALA A 117 -3.40 3.40 10.85
CA ALA A 117 -3.39 3.67 9.42
C ALA A 117 -4.16 2.57 8.68
N VAL A 118 -5.04 2.94 7.76
CA VAL A 118 -5.84 2.00 6.95
C VAL A 118 -5.72 2.37 5.49
N ILE A 119 -5.29 1.41 4.67
CA ILE A 119 -5.15 1.56 3.22
C ILE A 119 -6.53 1.43 2.57
N ILE A 120 -6.89 2.36 1.69
CA ILE A 120 -8.17 2.39 0.98
C ILE A 120 -7.96 2.64 -0.51
N ASP A 121 -9.04 2.58 -1.29
CA ASP A 121 -9.04 2.82 -2.75
C ASP A 121 -8.13 1.85 -3.52
N LEU A 122 -8.60 0.61 -3.65
CA LEU A 122 -7.91 -0.43 -4.41
C LEU A 122 -8.30 -0.39 -5.91
N GLY A 123 -8.87 0.72 -6.41
CA GLY A 123 -9.33 0.82 -7.79
C GLY A 123 -8.22 0.66 -8.82
N LYS A 124 -7.00 1.10 -8.48
CA LYS A 124 -5.80 0.94 -9.33
C LYS A 124 -4.98 -0.30 -9.04
N SER A 125 -5.36 -1.06 -8.02
CA SER A 125 -4.58 -2.22 -7.61
C SER A 125 -4.53 -3.30 -8.70
N VAL A 126 -3.42 -4.03 -8.70
CA VAL A 126 -3.16 -5.14 -9.61
C VAL A 126 -2.99 -6.39 -8.76
N ILE A 127 -3.77 -7.44 -9.05
CA ILE A 127 -3.49 -8.79 -8.52
C ILE A 127 -2.36 -9.37 -9.37
N GLY A 128 -1.20 -9.45 -8.75
CA GLY A 128 0.12 -9.68 -9.31
C GLY A 128 1.10 -8.59 -8.88
N ARG A 129 2.38 -8.79 -9.20
CA ARG A 129 3.49 -7.90 -8.84
C ARG A 129 4.17 -7.27 -10.06
N SER A 130 3.85 -7.74 -11.26
CA SER A 130 4.37 -7.20 -12.53
C SER A 130 3.35 -6.30 -13.25
N ARG A 131 3.81 -5.64 -14.32
CA ARG A 131 2.93 -4.82 -15.17
C ARG A 131 1.97 -5.66 -16.00
N ASN A 132 2.31 -6.93 -16.22
CA ASN A 132 1.46 -7.90 -16.90
C ASN A 132 1.48 -9.24 -16.13
N PRO A 133 0.68 -9.37 -15.06
CA PRO A 133 0.63 -10.59 -14.25
C PRO A 133 0.24 -11.86 -15.01
N LEU A 134 -0.37 -11.72 -16.19
CA LEU A 134 -0.72 -12.84 -17.06
C LEU A 134 0.52 -13.45 -17.77
N ASP A 135 1.63 -12.71 -17.86
CA ASP A 135 2.90 -13.23 -18.31
C ASP A 135 3.66 -13.83 -17.13
N SER A 136 3.59 -15.16 -17.00
CA SER A 136 4.24 -15.89 -15.92
C SER A 136 5.76 -15.71 -15.90
N ALA A 137 6.42 -15.52 -17.06
CA ALA A 137 7.85 -15.28 -17.10
C ALA A 137 8.19 -13.89 -16.53
N GLU A 138 7.34 -12.88 -16.81
CA GLU A 138 7.49 -11.56 -16.23
C GLU A 138 7.22 -11.57 -14.72
N GLU A 139 6.11 -12.20 -14.31
CA GLU A 139 5.61 -12.25 -12.93
C GLU A 139 6.59 -12.96 -12.01
N ASN A 140 7.18 -14.08 -12.44
CA ASN A 140 8.13 -14.85 -11.65
C ASN A 140 9.38 -14.05 -11.24
N ARG A 141 9.74 -12.99 -11.96
CA ARG A 141 10.87 -12.09 -11.60
C ARG A 141 10.59 -11.22 -10.37
N TRP A 142 9.35 -11.22 -9.88
CA TRP A 142 8.91 -10.43 -8.73
C TRP A 142 8.60 -11.29 -7.49
N PHE A 143 8.98 -12.57 -7.55
CA PHE A 143 8.92 -13.54 -6.45
C PHE A 143 7.51 -13.69 -5.85
N PRO A 144 6.47 -13.99 -6.65
CA PRO A 144 5.10 -14.13 -6.14
C PRO A 144 5.00 -15.12 -4.98
N GLY A 145 4.14 -14.83 -4.00
CA GLY A 145 3.98 -15.59 -2.76
C GLY A 145 5.14 -15.47 -1.76
N VAL A 146 6.23 -14.75 -2.08
CA VAL A 146 7.38 -14.58 -1.18
C VAL A 146 7.37 -13.17 -0.57
N PRO A 147 7.46 -13.02 0.76
CA PRO A 147 7.67 -11.73 1.39
C PRO A 147 8.98 -11.09 0.93
N ILE A 148 8.95 -9.80 0.60
CA ILE A 148 10.15 -9.01 0.28
C ILE A 148 10.41 -8.04 1.43
N SER A 149 11.66 -7.98 1.89
CA SER A 149 12.04 -7.07 2.98
C SER A 149 11.70 -5.60 2.62
N PRO A 150 11.11 -4.84 3.56
CA PRO A 150 10.94 -3.40 3.41
C PRO A 150 12.25 -2.65 3.12
N LEU A 151 13.40 -3.16 3.62
CA LEU A 151 14.72 -2.56 3.35
C LEU A 151 15.03 -2.43 1.87
N LEU A 152 14.49 -3.33 1.03
CA LEU A 152 14.63 -3.29 -0.42
C LEU A 152 13.59 -2.38 -1.07
N ARG A 153 12.29 -2.62 -0.81
CA ARG A 153 11.19 -1.97 -1.55
C ARG A 153 10.96 -0.52 -1.13
N TRP A 154 11.16 -0.21 0.15
CA TRP A 154 10.97 1.12 0.73
C TRP A 154 12.28 1.90 0.86
N ASN A 155 13.35 1.42 0.24
CA ASN A 155 14.62 2.13 0.19
C ASN A 155 14.44 3.50 -0.49
N ILE A 156 15.13 4.52 0.05
CA ILE A 156 15.03 5.89 -0.47
C ILE A 156 15.36 6.00 -1.96
N TYR A 157 16.20 5.11 -2.50
CA TYR A 157 16.55 5.08 -3.92
C TYR A 157 15.34 4.88 -4.86
N TYR A 158 14.27 4.24 -4.40
CA TYR A 158 13.10 3.95 -5.23
C TYR A 158 11.98 5.01 -5.14
N GLY A 159 12.15 6.07 -4.34
CA GLY A 159 11.22 7.20 -4.27
C GLY A 159 9.85 6.89 -3.65
N TYR A 160 9.58 5.67 -3.17
CA TYR A 160 8.37 5.34 -2.40
C TYR A 160 8.10 6.29 -1.20
N PRO A 161 9.13 6.77 -0.47
CA PRO A 161 8.92 7.73 0.62
C PRO A 161 8.52 9.13 0.16
N ASP A 162 8.73 9.48 -1.11
CA ASP A 162 8.56 10.85 -1.62
C ASP A 162 7.11 11.31 -1.52
N ASP A 163 6.14 10.42 -1.74
CA ASP A 163 4.71 10.69 -1.56
C ASP A 163 4.34 11.03 -0.09
N PHE A 164 5.24 10.75 0.85
CA PHE A 164 5.05 10.95 2.29
C PHE A 164 6.03 11.97 2.89
N GLU A 165 6.73 12.76 2.06
CA GLU A 165 7.79 13.67 2.52
C GLU A 165 7.32 14.66 3.61
N ASP A 166 6.09 15.18 3.50
CA ASP A 166 5.49 16.10 4.47
C ASP A 166 5.36 15.51 5.89
N TRP A 167 5.41 14.18 6.00
CA TRP A 167 5.29 13.45 7.26
C TRP A 167 6.63 13.07 7.88
N VAL A 168 7.74 13.30 7.18
CA VAL A 168 9.08 12.83 7.55
C VAL A 168 10.02 14.02 7.76
N ASP A 169 10.46 14.22 9.00
CA ASP A 169 11.48 15.22 9.38
C ASP A 169 12.71 14.58 10.03
N TRP A 170 12.90 13.28 9.82
CA TRP A 170 14.06 12.49 10.27
C TRP A 170 14.78 11.83 9.08
N SER A 171 15.94 11.24 9.35
CA SER A 171 16.66 10.45 8.34
C SER A 171 15.87 9.18 7.98
N TRP A 172 15.18 9.19 6.83
CA TRP A 172 14.35 8.07 6.39
C TRP A 172 15.12 6.76 6.35
N GLN A 173 16.29 6.75 5.69
CA GLN A 173 17.06 5.53 5.46
C GLN A 173 17.59 4.93 6.76
N GLU A 174 18.14 5.76 7.66
CA GLU A 174 18.60 5.29 8.98
C GLU A 174 17.44 4.75 9.83
N TRP A 175 16.28 5.40 9.77
CA TRP A 175 15.09 4.94 10.48
C TRP A 175 14.57 3.62 9.90
N LEU A 176 14.46 3.49 8.58
CA LEU A 176 14.03 2.27 7.90
C LEU A 176 14.94 1.09 8.25
N GLU A 177 16.26 1.29 8.17
CA GLU A 177 17.26 0.29 8.56
C GLU A 177 17.12 -0.09 10.03
N SER A 178 16.95 0.88 10.93
CA SER A 178 16.73 0.60 12.35
C SER A 178 15.43 -0.16 12.61
N GLN A 179 14.37 0.05 11.83
CA GLN A 179 13.06 -0.58 12.04
C GLN A 179 12.97 -2.00 11.51
N TYR A 180 13.72 -2.32 10.44
CA TYR A 180 13.57 -3.58 9.71
C TYR A 180 14.87 -4.37 9.56
N LYS A 181 15.90 -4.04 10.34
CA LYS A 181 17.20 -4.74 10.36
C LYS A 181 17.05 -6.25 10.51
N GLU A 182 16.09 -6.69 11.30
CA GLU A 182 15.81 -8.11 11.54
C GLU A 182 15.35 -8.87 10.28
N THR A 183 14.89 -8.15 9.25
CA THR A 183 14.48 -8.75 7.97
C THR A 183 15.68 -8.94 7.02
N GLU A 184 16.83 -8.32 7.29
CA GLU A 184 18.02 -8.36 6.44
C GLU A 184 18.53 -9.79 6.17
N PRO A 185 18.61 -10.70 7.18
CA PRO A 185 19.11 -12.06 6.94
C PRO A 185 18.21 -12.92 6.05
N ALA A 186 16.95 -12.52 5.85
CA ALA A 186 16.00 -13.23 4.99
C ALA A 186 16.09 -12.79 3.51
N ILE A 187 16.87 -11.76 3.21
CA ILE A 187 17.03 -11.24 1.86
C ILE A 187 17.96 -12.16 1.06
N THR A 188 17.47 -12.66 -0.08
CA THR A 188 18.29 -13.49 -0.99
C THR A 188 19.10 -12.66 -1.98
N ASP A 189 20.14 -13.25 -2.57
CA ASP A 189 20.97 -12.58 -3.58
C ASP A 189 20.15 -12.20 -4.82
N GLU A 190 19.20 -13.04 -5.23
CA GLU A 190 18.28 -12.74 -6.34
C GLU A 190 17.39 -11.53 -6.03
N GLN A 191 16.94 -11.40 -4.77
CA GLN A 191 16.16 -10.23 -4.34
C GLN A 191 17.02 -8.96 -4.34
N ARG A 192 18.29 -9.02 -3.89
CA ARG A 192 19.22 -7.88 -3.97
C ARG A 192 19.51 -7.48 -5.42
N GLN A 193 19.62 -8.44 -6.34
CA GLN A 193 19.77 -8.15 -7.76
C GLN A 193 18.51 -7.51 -8.35
N ARG A 194 17.33 -7.88 -7.86
CA ARG A 194 16.05 -7.34 -8.34
C ARG A 194 15.80 -5.92 -7.85
N TRP A 195 16.15 -5.64 -6.61
CA TRP A 195 16.14 -4.33 -6.00
C TRP A 195 17.57 -3.93 -5.63
N PRO A 196 18.40 -3.58 -6.64
CA PRO A 196 19.76 -3.12 -6.38
C PRO A 196 19.71 -1.81 -5.61
N VAL A 197 19.85 -1.90 -4.30
CA VAL A 197 20.17 -0.77 -3.44
C VAL A 197 21.69 -0.68 -3.45
N HIS A 198 22.25 0.52 -3.69
CA HIS A 198 23.69 0.70 -3.51
C HIS A 198 23.98 0.36 -2.05
N ASP A 199 24.65 -0.77 -1.83
CA ASP A 199 24.95 -1.28 -0.49
C ASP A 199 26.24 -0.60 -0.02
N TRP A 200 26.12 0.55 0.65
CA TRP A 200 27.24 1.14 1.40
C TRP A 200 27.67 0.16 2.52
N MET A 201 26.80 -0.78 2.90
CA MET A 201 27.04 -1.87 3.86
C MET A 201 27.96 -2.98 3.31
N MET A 202 28.07 -3.16 1.98
CA MET A 202 29.01 -4.12 1.38
C MET A 202 30.46 -3.58 1.30
N GLU A 203 30.67 -2.27 1.45
CA GLU A 203 32.02 -1.69 1.48
C GLU A 203 32.73 -1.85 2.83
N ILE A 204 32.01 -2.13 3.93
CA ILE A 204 32.62 -2.28 5.25
C ILE A 204 33.13 -3.71 5.48
N THR A 205 32.52 -4.73 4.87
CA THR A 205 32.94 -6.13 4.99
C THR A 205 34.04 -6.55 4.01
N SER A 206 34.41 -5.71 3.04
CA SER A 206 35.52 -5.96 2.11
C SER A 206 36.85 -5.30 2.52
N ARG A 207 36.91 -4.69 3.72
CA ARG A 207 38.10 -4.01 4.26
C ARG A 207 38.72 -4.65 5.50
N PHE A 208 38.46 -5.94 5.76
CA PHE A 208 39.19 -6.72 6.76
C PHE A 208 39.60 -8.09 6.23
#